data_AF-T0Z9L1-F1
#
_entry.id   AF-T0Z9L1-F1
#
_cell.length_a   1.000
_cell.length_b   1.000
_cell.length_c   1.000
_cell.angle_alpha   90.00
_cell.angle_beta   90.00
_cell.angle_gamma   90.00
#
_symmetry.space_group_name_H-M   'P 1'
#
loop_
_entity.id
_entity.type
_entity.pdbx_description
1 polymer ?
#
loop_
_entity_poly.entity_id
_entity_poly.type
_entity_poly.pdbx_seq_one_letter_code
_entity_poly.pdbx_strand_id
1 'polypeptide(L)'
;QETKVKDYLRHQGFTEVPTVAINTIVKGPQAMQFCAECQLGERKADVVVRLHDTRLMAIECKVSNSATNSVKRLNNDAVVKAEYWIKQFGTAQVVPAAALAGVFKVLNLEQAQARGLSLFWSHDLDKLGAFIDSTK
;
A
#
# COMPACT_ATOMS: atom_id res chain seq x y z
N GLN A 1 -2.19 1.64 13.14
CA GLN A 1 -1.35 0.85 12.21
C GLN A 1 -0.72 1.77 11.18
N GLU A 2 -1.52 2.64 10.54
CA GLU A 2 -1.05 3.68 9.62
C GLU A 2 0.08 4.54 10.20
N THR A 3 -0.06 5.01 11.44
CA THR A 3 1.00 5.76 12.13
C THR A 3 2.33 5.01 12.12
N LYS A 4 2.34 3.69 12.35
CA LYS A 4 3.59 2.89 12.32
C LYS A 4 4.23 2.91 10.93
N VAL A 5 3.44 2.77 9.86
CA VAL A 5 3.95 2.81 8.49
C VAL A 5 4.51 4.21 8.17
N LYS A 6 3.80 5.27 8.55
CA LYS A 6 4.25 6.66 8.34
C LYS A 6 5.53 6.96 9.11
N ASP A 7 5.58 6.61 10.39
CA ASP A 7 6.75 6.81 11.24
C ASP A 7 7.96 6.02 10.71
N TYR A 8 7.73 4.79 10.24
CA TYR A 8 8.76 3.99 9.58
C TYR A 8 9.28 4.66 8.31
N LEU A 9 8.40 5.11 7.41
CA LEU A 9 8.82 5.82 6.19
C LEU A 9 9.62 7.10 6.50
N ARG A 10 9.22 7.87 7.51
CA ARG A 10 9.98 9.03 7.98
C ARG A 10 11.36 8.63 8.51
N HIS A 11 11.46 7.52 9.24
CA HIS A 11 12.75 6.99 9.70
C HIS A 11 13.66 6.55 8.54
N GLN A 12 13.08 6.03 7.45
CA GLN A 12 13.79 5.71 6.20
C GLN A 12 14.14 6.95 5.36
N GLY A 13 13.89 8.16 5.85
CA GLY A 13 14.24 9.41 5.18
C GLY A 13 13.20 9.95 4.20
N PHE A 14 12.01 9.34 4.13
CA PHE A 14 10.93 9.91 3.32
C PHE A 14 10.28 11.11 4.01
N THR A 15 9.88 12.09 3.20
CA THR A 15 9.15 13.28 3.67
C THR A 15 7.65 13.12 3.44
N GLU A 16 6.86 13.36 4.47
CA GLU A 16 5.40 13.43 4.33
C GLU A 16 5.01 14.76 3.66
N VAL A 17 4.22 14.70 2.59
CA VAL A 17 3.72 15.88 1.88
C VAL A 17 2.20 16.03 2.01
N PRO A 18 1.65 17.24 1.82
CA PRO A 18 0.20 17.44 1.86
C PRO A 18 -0.55 16.52 0.90
N THR A 19 -1.70 16.03 1.34
CA THR A 19 -2.55 15.14 0.55
C THR A 19 -3.22 15.90 -0.59
N VAL A 20 -3.15 15.34 -1.79
CA VAL A 20 -3.87 15.83 -2.98
C VAL A 20 -4.66 14.69 -3.62
N ALA A 21 -5.64 15.01 -4.46
CA ALA A 21 -6.29 14.00 -5.28
C ALA A 21 -5.37 13.57 -6.43
N ILE A 22 -4.94 12.31 -6.40
CA ILE A 22 -4.04 11.69 -7.37
C ILE A 22 -4.89 11.02 -8.46
N ASN A 23 -5.35 11.83 -9.41
CA ASN A 23 -6.07 11.33 -10.60
C ASN A 23 -5.12 10.88 -11.71
N THR A 24 -3.86 11.32 -11.65
CA THR A 24 -2.76 10.88 -12.51
C THR A 24 -1.52 10.72 -11.65
N ILE A 25 -0.64 9.78 -11.99
CA ILE A 25 0.54 9.46 -11.17
C ILE A 25 1.47 10.64 -10.93
N VAL A 26 1.53 11.60 -11.86
CA VAL A 26 2.39 12.79 -11.76
C VAL A 26 1.98 13.72 -10.63
N LYS A 27 0.70 13.68 -10.22
CA LYS A 27 0.17 14.44 -9.07
C LYS A 27 0.45 13.77 -7.73
N GLY A 28 0.97 12.54 -7.73
CA GLY A 28 1.34 11.85 -6.51
C GLY A 28 2.56 12.46 -5.81
N PRO A 29 2.98 11.89 -4.67
CA PRO A 29 4.22 12.26 -4.01
C PRO A 29 5.40 12.15 -5.00
N GLN A 30 6.42 12.99 -4.84
CA GLN A 30 7.63 12.97 -5.66
C GLN A 30 8.69 12.03 -5.04
N ALA A 31 9.88 11.95 -5.65
CA ALA A 31 10.97 11.12 -5.12
C ALA A 31 11.23 11.40 -3.64
N MET A 32 11.42 10.34 -2.85
CA MET A 32 11.59 10.42 -1.39
C MET A 32 10.41 11.06 -0.65
N GLN A 33 9.20 11.02 -1.22
CA GLN A 33 8.00 11.54 -0.57
C GLN A 33 6.91 10.47 -0.43
N PHE A 34 6.05 10.68 0.55
CA PHE A 34 4.78 9.98 0.68
C PHE A 34 3.69 10.95 1.13
N CYS A 35 2.43 10.60 0.91
CA CYS A 35 1.30 11.26 1.54
C CYS A 35 0.48 10.26 2.35
N ALA A 36 -0.07 10.72 3.48
CA ALA A 36 -1.06 9.98 4.25
C ALA A 36 -2.41 9.92 3.49
N GLU A 37 -3.46 9.44 4.15
CA GLU A 37 -4.78 9.15 3.57
C GLU A 37 -5.16 10.10 2.42
N CYS A 38 -5.09 9.60 1.18
CA CYS A 38 -5.32 10.41 -0.01
C CYS A 38 -6.15 9.66 -1.04
N GLN A 39 -6.80 10.43 -1.89
CA GLN A 39 -7.61 9.94 -2.99
C GLN A 39 -6.69 9.52 -4.15
N LEU A 40 -6.67 8.24 -4.51
CA LEU A 40 -5.92 7.67 -5.64
C LEU A 40 -6.91 7.11 -6.67
N GLY A 41 -7.15 7.88 -7.73
CA GLY A 41 -8.31 7.69 -8.61
C GLY A 41 -9.60 7.90 -7.82
N GLU A 42 -10.53 6.94 -7.87
CA GLU A 42 -11.80 6.99 -7.12
C GLU A 42 -11.77 6.20 -5.80
N ARG A 43 -10.61 5.67 -5.41
CA ARG A 43 -10.43 4.96 -4.14
C ARG A 43 -9.44 5.70 -3.24
N LYS A 44 -9.71 5.72 -1.94
CA LYS A 44 -8.74 6.18 -0.93
C LYS A 44 -7.69 5.10 -0.68
N ALA A 45 -6.43 5.54 -0.57
CA ALA A 45 -5.33 4.77 -0.04
C ALA A 45 -4.89 5.36 1.30
N ASP A 46 -4.53 4.51 2.27
CA ASP A 46 -4.13 4.98 3.60
C ASP A 46 -2.76 5.67 3.59
N VAL A 47 -1.84 5.17 2.76
CA VAL A 47 -0.55 5.79 2.45
C VAL A 47 -0.23 5.61 0.97
N VAL A 48 0.29 6.64 0.31
CA VAL A 48 0.87 6.52 -1.03
C VAL A 48 2.31 6.99 -0.97
N VAL A 49 3.24 6.17 -1.44
CA VAL A 49 4.68 6.47 -1.48
C VAL A 49 5.20 6.40 -2.92
N ARG A 50 6.14 7.28 -3.26
CA ARG A 50 6.87 7.19 -4.53
C ARG A 50 8.02 6.20 -4.39
N LEU A 51 8.01 5.14 -5.18
CA LEU A 51 9.14 4.22 -5.31
C LEU A 51 10.29 4.87 -6.09
N HIS A 52 11.51 4.34 -5.94
CA HIS A 52 12.70 4.91 -6.58
C HIS A 52 12.62 4.81 -8.12
N ASP A 53 11.99 3.76 -8.64
CA ASP A 53 11.70 3.56 -10.06
C ASP A 53 10.50 4.38 -10.58
N THR A 54 10.07 5.38 -9.82
CA THR A 54 8.98 6.32 -10.11
C THR A 54 7.56 5.78 -10.01
N ARG A 55 7.33 4.49 -9.73
CA ARG A 55 5.97 3.97 -9.52
C ARG A 55 5.36 4.52 -8.22
N LEU A 56 4.04 4.52 -8.14
CA LEU A 56 3.32 4.77 -6.89
C LEU A 56 3.04 3.45 -6.17
N MET A 57 3.44 3.32 -4.91
CA MET A 57 3.01 2.23 -4.07
C MET A 57 1.87 2.70 -3.18
N ALA A 58 0.69 2.10 -3.36
CA ALA A 58 -0.53 2.44 -2.64
C ALA A 58 -0.77 1.40 -1.54
N ILE A 59 -0.62 1.83 -0.29
CA ILE A 59 -0.59 0.95 0.88
C ILE A 59 -1.91 1.07 1.65
N GLU A 60 -2.55 -0.08 1.86
CA GLU A 60 -3.69 -0.24 2.76
C GLU A 60 -3.26 -0.87 4.09
N CYS A 61 -3.58 -0.25 5.21
CA CYS A 61 -3.31 -0.77 6.54
C CYS A 61 -4.51 -1.60 7.03
N LYS A 62 -4.34 -2.92 7.14
CA LYS A 62 -5.40 -3.82 7.62
C LYS A 62 -4.97 -4.57 8.89
N VAL A 63 -5.81 -4.46 9.91
CA VAL A 63 -5.75 -5.29 11.12
C VAL A 63 -6.92 -6.27 11.11
N SER A 64 -6.65 -7.53 11.48
CA SER A 64 -7.65 -8.57 11.65
C SER A 64 -7.48 -9.30 12.97
N ASN A 65 -8.56 -9.39 13.75
CA ASN A 65 -8.57 -10.12 15.04
C ASN A 65 -9.02 -11.58 14.89
N SER A 66 -9.44 -12.03 13.70
CA SER A 66 -9.79 -13.42 13.45
C SER A 66 -9.66 -13.81 11.99
N ALA A 67 -9.37 -15.09 11.74
CA ALA A 67 -9.26 -15.64 10.39
C ALA A 67 -10.54 -15.43 9.55
N THR A 68 -11.73 -15.51 10.15
CA THR A 68 -13.01 -15.33 9.44
C THR A 68 -13.24 -13.87 9.04
N ASN A 69 -12.95 -12.91 9.93
CA ASN A 69 -13.10 -11.48 9.63
C ASN A 69 -12.07 -10.99 8.59
N SER A 70 -10.91 -11.65 8.53
CA SER A 70 -9.83 -11.31 7.59
C SER A 70 -10.28 -11.32 6.12
N VAL A 71 -11.24 -12.18 5.75
CA VAL A 71 -11.78 -12.26 4.38
C VAL A 71 -12.38 -10.93 3.94
N LYS A 72 -13.25 -10.34 4.79
CA LYS A 72 -13.93 -9.09 4.46
C LYS A 72 -12.96 -7.91 4.41
N ARG A 73 -11.94 -7.90 5.27
CA ARG A 73 -10.97 -6.81 5.38
C ARG A 73 -9.88 -6.84 4.29
N LEU A 74 -9.50 -8.02 3.83
CA LEU A 74 -8.47 -8.17 2.80
C LEU A 74 -9.11 -8.30 1.41
N ASN A 75 -9.84 -9.38 1.18
CA ASN A 75 -10.32 -9.74 -0.16
C ASN A 75 -11.41 -8.80 -0.69
N ASN A 76 -12.30 -8.33 0.18
CA ASN A 76 -13.42 -7.48 -0.25
C ASN A 76 -13.12 -5.97 -0.19
N ASP A 77 -11.95 -5.58 0.34
CA ASP A 77 -11.56 -4.18 0.49
C ASP A 77 -10.21 -3.92 -0.17
N ALA A 78 -9.10 -4.39 0.43
CA ALA A 78 -7.76 -4.14 -0.10
C ALA A 78 -7.54 -4.71 -1.51
N VAL A 79 -8.01 -5.93 -1.79
CA VAL A 79 -7.85 -6.52 -3.13
C VAL A 79 -8.74 -5.83 -4.17
N VAL A 80 -9.96 -5.43 -3.80
CA VAL A 80 -10.85 -4.66 -4.70
C VAL A 80 -10.22 -3.31 -5.06
N LYS A 81 -9.58 -2.64 -4.08
CA LYS A 81 -8.80 -1.42 -4.34
C LYS A 81 -7.58 -1.68 -5.23
N ALA A 82 -6.86 -2.78 -4.99
CA ALA A 82 -5.71 -3.16 -5.82
C ALA A 82 -6.09 -3.35 -7.29
N GLU A 83 -7.12 -4.14 -7.57
CA GLU A 83 -7.63 -4.36 -8.94
C GLU A 83 -8.08 -3.05 -9.58
N TYR A 84 -8.75 -2.18 -8.80
CA TYR A 84 -9.13 -0.86 -9.27
C TYR A 84 -7.91 -0.02 -9.67
N TRP A 85 -6.89 0.10 -8.81
CA TRP A 85 -5.71 0.89 -9.10
C TRP A 85 -4.92 0.33 -10.28
N ILE A 86 -4.77 -0.99 -10.37
CA ILE A 86 -4.14 -1.65 -11.52
C ILE A 86 -4.92 -1.34 -12.81
N LYS A 87 -6.25 -1.41 -12.77
CA LYS A 87 -7.08 -1.07 -13.93
C LYS A 87 -6.95 0.40 -14.35
N GLN A 88 -6.87 1.32 -13.39
CA GLN A 88 -6.81 2.76 -13.67
C GLN A 88 -5.43 3.24 -14.12
N PHE A 89 -4.37 2.78 -13.45
CA PHE A 89 -3.02 3.31 -13.64
C PHE A 89 -2.10 2.34 -14.41
N GLY A 90 -2.45 1.06 -14.48
CA GLY A 90 -1.63 0.02 -15.09
C GLY A 90 -0.58 -0.54 -14.14
N THR A 91 -0.20 -1.81 -14.35
CA THR A 91 0.82 -2.52 -13.54
C THR A 91 2.21 -1.88 -13.61
N ALA A 92 2.49 -1.13 -14.68
CA ALA A 92 3.74 -0.41 -14.86
C ALA A 92 3.86 0.85 -13.98
N GLN A 93 2.75 1.33 -13.40
CA GLN A 93 2.72 2.64 -12.73
C GLN A 93 2.33 2.56 -11.26
N VAL A 94 1.66 1.49 -10.83
CA VAL A 94 1.21 1.33 -9.44
C VAL A 94 1.58 -0.05 -8.89
N VAL A 95 1.94 -0.06 -7.62
CA VAL A 95 2.14 -1.27 -6.81
C VAL A 95 1.16 -1.23 -5.65
N PRO A 96 -0.01 -1.88 -5.76
CA PRO A 96 -0.90 -2.03 -4.62
C PRO A 96 -0.26 -2.88 -3.53
N ALA A 97 -0.40 -2.44 -2.29
CA ALA A 97 0.15 -3.15 -1.15
C ALA A 97 -0.77 -3.10 0.06
N ALA A 98 -0.61 -4.07 0.95
CA ALA A 98 -1.25 -4.07 2.26
C ALA A 98 -0.23 -4.29 3.38
N ALA A 99 -0.28 -3.42 4.39
CA ALA A 99 0.41 -3.60 5.66
C ALA A 99 -0.54 -4.31 6.64
N LEU A 100 -0.22 -5.55 7.01
CA LEU A 100 -1.09 -6.46 7.74
C LEU A 100 -0.71 -6.58 9.22
N ALA A 101 -1.71 -6.76 10.09
CA ALA A 101 -1.53 -7.14 11.49
C ALA A 101 -2.61 -8.12 11.94
N GLY A 102 -2.22 -9.07 12.77
CA GLY A 102 -3.13 -10.05 13.37
C GLY A 102 -3.30 -11.30 12.50
N VAL A 103 -4.50 -11.87 12.49
CA VAL A 103 -4.73 -13.24 12.01
C VAL A 103 -5.42 -13.25 10.65
N PHE A 104 -4.80 -13.95 9.70
CA PHE A 104 -5.27 -14.14 8.33
C PHE A 104 -5.20 -15.62 7.93
N LYS A 105 -6.12 -16.07 7.07
CA LYS A 105 -5.99 -17.39 6.44
C LYS A 105 -4.98 -17.32 5.30
N VAL A 106 -4.05 -18.28 5.26
CA VAL A 106 -3.00 -18.37 4.21
C VAL A 106 -3.61 -18.32 2.81
N LEU A 107 -4.65 -19.12 2.57
CA LEU A 107 -5.36 -19.14 1.28
C LEU A 107 -5.84 -17.75 0.81
N ASN A 108 -6.27 -16.89 1.74
CA ASN A 108 -6.72 -15.55 1.39
C ASN A 108 -5.54 -14.63 1.04
N LEU A 109 -4.40 -14.81 1.72
CA LEU A 109 -3.16 -14.07 1.42
C LEU A 109 -2.65 -14.44 0.02
N GLU A 110 -2.61 -15.73 -0.30
CA GLU A 110 -2.21 -16.24 -1.61
C GLU A 110 -3.12 -15.71 -2.72
N GLN A 111 -4.44 -15.75 -2.51
CA GLN A 111 -5.41 -15.19 -3.45
C GLN A 111 -5.24 -13.67 -3.63
N ALA A 112 -4.92 -12.95 -2.56
CA ALA A 112 -4.66 -11.51 -2.64
C ALA A 112 -3.41 -11.20 -3.48
N GLN A 113 -2.33 -11.97 -3.28
CA GLN A 113 -1.09 -11.83 -4.06
C GLN A 113 -1.30 -12.17 -5.53
N ALA A 114 -2.02 -13.26 -5.83
CA ALA A 114 -2.36 -13.64 -7.20
C ALA A 114 -3.16 -12.56 -7.95
N ARG A 115 -3.87 -11.69 -7.21
CA ARG A 115 -4.66 -10.56 -7.72
C ARG A 115 -3.89 -9.23 -7.70
N GLY A 116 -2.58 -9.27 -7.49
CA GLY A 116 -1.68 -8.12 -7.60
C GLY A 116 -1.52 -7.29 -6.32
N LEU A 117 -1.98 -7.76 -5.16
CA LEU A 117 -1.74 -7.11 -3.88
C LEU A 117 -0.44 -7.60 -3.24
N SER A 118 0.53 -6.71 -3.08
CA SER A 118 1.77 -7.00 -2.33
C SER A 118 1.48 -6.99 -0.83
N LEU A 119 2.06 -7.91 -0.06
CA LEU A 119 1.74 -8.06 1.37
C LEU A 119 2.97 -7.84 2.23
N PHE A 120 2.83 -7.00 3.26
CA PHE A 120 3.87 -6.71 4.24
C PHE A 120 3.29 -6.83 5.64
N TRP A 121 4.06 -7.40 6.57
CA TRP A 121 3.62 -7.50 7.96
C TRP A 121 4.05 -6.27 8.75
N SER A 122 3.12 -5.62 9.42
CA SER A 122 3.39 -4.39 10.18
C SER A 122 4.25 -4.58 11.44
N HIS A 123 4.55 -5.82 11.83
CA HIS A 123 5.54 -6.12 12.87
C HIS A 123 6.96 -6.30 12.30
N ASP A 124 7.11 -6.38 10.98
CA ASP A 124 8.38 -6.55 10.25
C ASP A 124 8.39 -5.61 9.03
N LEU A 125 8.37 -4.29 9.30
CA LEU A 125 8.36 -3.26 8.26
C LEU A 125 9.70 -3.15 7.52
N ASP A 126 10.76 -3.78 8.02
CA ASP A 126 12.04 -3.85 7.34
C ASP A 126 11.91 -4.53 5.96
N LYS A 127 10.96 -5.47 5.81
CA LYS A 127 10.62 -6.07 4.51
C LYS A 127 9.98 -5.08 3.54
N LEU A 128 9.17 -4.14 4.05
CA LEU A 128 8.62 -3.05 3.25
C LEU A 128 9.76 -2.11 2.80
N GLY A 129 10.66 -1.73 3.71
CA GLY A 129 11.83 -0.92 3.37
C GLY A 129 12.72 -1.58 2.34
N ALA A 130 13.08 -2.85 2.54
CA ALA A 130 13.90 -3.62 1.60
C ALA A 130 13.27 -3.71 0.21
N PHE A 131 11.94 -3.86 0.13
CA PHE A 131 11.24 -3.81 -1.15
C PHE A 131 11.34 -2.42 -1.80
N ILE A 132 11.08 -1.35 -1.06
CA ILE A 132 11.20 0.02 -1.58
C ILE A 132 12.63 0.25 -2.08
N ASP A 133 13.65 -0.07 -1.28
CA ASP A 133 15.06 0.07 -1.64
C ASP A 133 15.45 -0.75 -2.88
N SER A 134 14.85 -1.91 -3.08
CA SER A 134 15.11 -2.75 -4.27
C SER A 134 14.64 -2.12 -5.59
N THR A 135 13.90 -1.02 -5.54
CA THR A 135 13.43 -0.27 -6.73
C THR A 135 14.40 0.82 -7.19
N LYS A 136 15.58 0.92 -6.57
CA LYS A 136 16.64 1.88 -6.94
C LYS A 136 17.24 1.60 -8.32
#